data_AF-A0A845FFD0-F1
#
_entry.id   AF-A0A845FFD0-F1
#
_cell.length_a   1.000
_cell.length_b   1.000
_cell.length_c   1.000
_cell.angle_alpha   90.00
_cell.angle_beta   90.00
_cell.angle_gamma   90.00
#
_symmetry.space_group_name_H-M   'P 1'
#
loop_
_entity.id
_entity.type
_entity.pdbx_description
1 polymer ?
#
loop_
_entity_poly.entity_id
_entity_poly.type
_entity_poly.pdbx_seq_one_letter_code
_entity_poly.pdbx_strand_id
1 'polypeptide(L)'
;DNPLWQYVLTLWRHDGFAYQCLEAQNQGLAVTPLLVALFCAARDRQAPQTEPEGIHQWRTDVTADLRALRMNLPRGNDTTAPLRDTVKQAELKAEQVELAWWWQRLVDDGSVTQSGLSRTALARHNLGSLLPGLDPATAASLVELWGEIKEANGEPS
;
A
#
# COMPACT_ATOMS: atom_id res chain seq x y z
N ASP A 1 -10.47 -5.27 -11.34
CA ASP A 1 -10.75 -5.80 -10.01
C ASP A 1 -9.89 -7.05 -9.80
N ASN A 2 -9.15 -7.16 -8.68
CA ASN A 2 -8.24 -8.27 -8.41
C ASN A 2 -8.12 -8.55 -6.88
N PRO A 3 -7.61 -9.72 -6.44
CA PRO A 3 -7.53 -10.07 -5.02
C PRO A 3 -6.68 -9.11 -4.18
N LEU A 4 -5.62 -8.54 -4.74
CA LEU A 4 -4.79 -7.54 -4.06
C LEU A 4 -5.59 -6.25 -3.81
N TRP A 5 -6.40 -5.80 -4.77
CA TRP A 5 -7.27 -4.64 -4.61
C TRP A 5 -8.33 -4.85 -3.53
N GLN A 6 -9.02 -5.99 -3.53
CA GLN A 6 -10.01 -6.30 -2.50
C GLN A 6 -9.40 -6.34 -1.11
N TYR A 7 -8.19 -6.90 -1.00
CA TYR A 7 -7.41 -6.90 0.23
C TYR A 7 -7.07 -5.48 0.72
N VAL A 8 -6.60 -4.61 -0.19
CA VAL A 8 -6.29 -3.21 0.14
C VAL A 8 -7.52 -2.47 0.64
N LEU A 9 -8.69 -2.71 0.04
CA LEU A 9 -9.95 -2.14 0.51
C LEU A 9 -10.30 -2.55 1.94
N THR A 10 -10.00 -3.79 2.35
CA THR A 10 -10.16 -4.24 3.75
C THR A 10 -9.26 -3.45 4.68
N LEU A 11 -7.98 -3.26 4.32
CA LEU A 11 -7.03 -2.51 5.14
C LEU A 11 -7.43 -1.04 5.33
N TRP A 12 -7.92 -0.39 4.27
CA TRP A 12 -8.32 1.02 4.36
C TRP A 12 -9.58 1.28 5.18
N ARG A 13 -10.39 0.26 5.48
CA ARG A 13 -11.52 0.39 6.40
C ARG A 13 -11.08 0.52 7.86
N HIS A 14 -9.82 0.20 8.17
CA HIS A 14 -9.26 0.36 9.49
C HIS A 14 -8.63 1.75 9.64
N ASP A 15 -9.29 2.64 10.39
CA ASP A 15 -8.90 4.05 10.50
C ASP A 15 -7.45 4.25 10.95
N GLY A 16 -6.99 3.48 11.95
CA GLY A 16 -5.61 3.57 12.44
C GLY A 16 -4.57 3.17 11.39
N PHE A 17 -4.90 2.16 10.57
CA PHE A 17 -4.02 1.69 9.50
C PHE A 17 -3.99 2.69 8.33
N ALA A 18 -5.17 3.19 7.94
CA ALA A 18 -5.30 4.22 6.92
C ALA A 18 -4.55 5.50 7.30
N TYR A 19 -4.62 5.90 8.58
CA TYR A 19 -3.88 7.03 9.13
C TYR A 19 -2.37 6.82 9.01
N GLN A 20 -1.83 5.66 9.42
CA GLN A 20 -0.40 5.39 9.29
C GLN A 20 0.09 5.33 7.83
N CYS A 21 -0.73 4.82 6.91
CA CYS A 21 -0.42 4.88 5.49
C CYS A 21 -0.31 6.32 4.98
N LEU A 22 -1.18 7.22 5.46
CA LEU A 22 -1.13 8.63 5.12
C LEU A 22 0.14 9.30 5.68
N GLU A 23 0.55 8.96 6.89
CA GLU A 23 1.80 9.49 7.47
C GLU A 23 3.03 9.00 6.70
N ALA A 24 3.08 7.72 6.33
CA ALA A 24 4.12 7.20 5.45
C ALA A 24 4.14 7.94 4.10
N GLN A 25 2.96 8.22 3.52
CA GLN A 25 2.84 9.01 2.29
C GLN A 25 3.34 10.44 2.45
N ASN A 26 3.05 11.09 3.59
CA ASN A 26 3.53 12.45 3.89
C ASN A 26 5.07 12.51 4.03
N GLN A 27 5.71 11.39 4.36
CA GLN A 27 7.17 11.23 4.39
C GLN A 27 7.77 10.91 3.01
N GLY A 28 6.96 10.87 1.96
CA GLY A 28 7.39 10.61 0.59
C GLY A 28 7.45 9.13 0.21
N LEU A 29 6.96 8.22 1.07
CA LEU A 29 6.90 6.80 0.75
C LEU A 29 5.69 6.50 -0.14
N ALA A 30 5.88 5.59 -1.10
CA ALA A 30 4.75 5.03 -1.83
C ALA A 30 3.99 4.06 -0.91
N VAL A 31 2.66 4.19 -0.86
CA VAL A 31 1.81 3.29 -0.06
C VAL A 31 1.60 1.94 -0.77
N THR A 32 1.72 1.89 -2.10
CA THR A 32 1.45 0.66 -2.86
C THR A 32 2.41 -0.50 -2.55
N PRO A 33 3.75 -0.32 -2.41
CA PRO A 33 4.65 -1.39 -1.98
C PRO A 33 4.41 -1.86 -0.54
N LEU A 34 3.99 -0.95 0.36
CA LEU A 34 3.60 -1.30 1.73
C LEU A 34 2.45 -2.30 1.71
N LEU A 35 1.39 -2.00 0.96
CA LEU A 35 0.21 -2.85 0.85
C LEU A 35 0.55 -4.21 0.23
N VAL A 36 1.45 -4.24 -0.75
CA VAL A 36 1.95 -5.48 -1.38
C VAL A 36 2.76 -6.32 -0.39
N ALA A 37 3.63 -5.69 0.41
CA ALA A 37 4.43 -6.38 1.43
C ALA A 37 3.55 -7.14 2.42
N LEU A 38 2.49 -6.49 2.91
CA LEU A 38 1.52 -7.08 3.84
C LEU A 38 0.65 -8.15 3.17
N PHE A 39 0.23 -7.93 1.92
CA PHE A 39 -0.52 -8.91 1.15
C PHE A 39 0.24 -10.24 0.98
N CYS A 40 1.55 -10.15 0.72
CA CYS A 40 2.43 -11.32 0.61
C CYS A 40 2.58 -12.01 1.97
N ALA A 41 2.80 -11.24 3.03
CA ALA A 41 2.93 -11.78 4.39
C ALA A 41 1.65 -12.49 4.87
N ALA A 42 0.47 -11.96 4.56
CA ALA A 42 -0.83 -12.58 4.83
C ALA A 42 -1.00 -13.97 4.18
N ARG A 43 -0.19 -14.26 3.15
CA ARG A 43 -0.19 -15.51 2.38
C ARG A 43 1.07 -16.34 2.61
N ASP A 44 1.83 -16.02 3.65
CA ASP A 44 3.06 -16.73 4.01
C ASP A 44 4.11 -16.70 2.86
N ARG A 45 4.15 -15.59 2.11
CA ARG A 45 5.04 -15.36 0.96
C ARG A 45 5.98 -14.19 1.18
N GLN A 46 7.20 -14.31 0.63
CA GLN A 46 8.08 -13.17 0.43
C GLN A 46 7.53 -12.26 -0.67
N ALA A 47 7.73 -10.96 -0.52
CA ALA A 47 7.44 -10.00 -1.58
C ALA A 47 8.49 -10.10 -2.70
N PRO A 48 8.14 -9.75 -3.96
CA PRO A 48 9.12 -9.64 -5.04
C PRO A 48 10.25 -8.68 -4.65
N GLN A 49 11.48 -8.98 -5.08
CA GLN A 49 12.64 -8.14 -4.76
C GLN A 49 12.67 -6.83 -5.56
N THR A 50 11.98 -6.78 -6.70
CA THR A 50 11.98 -5.67 -7.64
C THR A 50 10.57 -5.24 -7.96
N GLU A 51 10.38 -3.93 -8.12
CA GLU A 51 9.11 -3.40 -8.55
C GLU A 51 8.82 -3.71 -10.03
N PRO A 52 7.55 -3.74 -10.46
CA PRO A 52 7.20 -3.85 -11.87
C PRO A 52 7.86 -2.75 -12.72
N GLU A 53 8.25 -3.09 -13.95
CA GLU A 53 8.81 -2.12 -14.88
C GLU A 53 7.85 -0.94 -15.11
N GLY A 54 8.39 0.28 -15.15
CA GLY A 54 7.63 1.50 -15.40
C GLY A 54 6.84 2.06 -14.20
N ILE A 55 6.69 1.31 -13.10
CA ILE A 55 5.87 1.75 -11.95
C ILE A 55 6.42 3.02 -11.27
N HIS A 56 7.75 3.16 -11.24
CA HIS A 56 8.40 4.36 -10.74
C HIS A 56 8.06 5.59 -11.59
N GLN A 57 8.08 5.45 -12.92
CA GLN A 57 7.71 6.54 -13.83
C GLN A 57 6.24 6.92 -13.67
N TRP A 58 5.35 5.92 -13.59
CA TRP A 58 3.92 6.15 -13.34
C TRP A 58 3.67 6.94 -12.04
N ARG A 59 4.34 6.56 -10.95
CA ARG A 59 4.22 7.29 -9.68
C ARG A 59 4.67 8.74 -9.78
N THR A 60 5.79 8.97 -10.46
CA THR A 60 6.36 10.32 -10.62
C THR A 60 5.49 11.21 -11.50
N ASP A 61 4.99 10.68 -12.62
CA ASP A 61 4.32 11.49 -13.64
C ASP A 61 2.80 11.59 -13.44
N VAL A 62 2.19 10.64 -12.73
CA VAL A 62 0.73 10.55 -12.61
C VAL A 62 0.30 10.67 -11.15
N THR A 63 0.72 9.75 -10.30
CA THR A 63 0.26 9.70 -8.92
C THR A 63 0.73 10.94 -8.13
N ALA A 64 1.99 11.35 -8.30
CA ALA A 64 2.55 12.53 -7.62
C ALA A 64 1.90 13.84 -8.10
N ASP A 65 1.64 13.99 -9.40
CA ASP A 65 0.98 15.17 -9.96
C ASP A 65 -0.47 15.32 -9.47
N LEU A 66 -1.23 14.21 -9.44
CA LEU A 66 -2.58 14.20 -8.86
C LEU A 66 -2.55 14.58 -7.38
N ARG A 67 -1.58 14.06 -6.63
CA ARG A 67 -1.39 14.37 -5.21
C ARG A 67 -1.03 15.84 -5.00
N ALA A 68 -0.10 16.37 -5.79
CA ALA A 68 0.28 17.78 -5.75
C ALA A 68 -0.91 18.68 -6.05
N LEU A 69 -1.69 18.36 -7.08
CA LEU A 69 -2.91 19.09 -7.42
C LEU A 69 -3.91 19.08 -6.25
N ARG A 70 -4.16 17.91 -5.65
CA ARG A 70 -5.06 17.81 -4.47
C ARG A 70 -4.57 18.64 -3.29
N MET A 71 -3.25 18.70 -3.09
CA MET A 71 -2.64 19.44 -1.99
C MET A 71 -2.66 20.96 -2.21
N ASN A 72 -2.61 21.41 -3.47
CA ASN A 72 -2.73 22.82 -3.84
C ASN A 72 -4.17 23.36 -3.74
N LEU A 73 -5.18 22.48 -3.74
CA LEU A 73 -6.57 22.88 -3.55
C LEU A 73 -6.87 23.22 -2.06
N PRO A 74 -7.53 24.37 -1.78
CA PRO A 74 -7.87 24.78 -0.41
C PRO A 74 -8.66 23.71 0.36
N ARG A 75 -8.33 23.52 1.65
CA ARG A 75 -9.09 22.68 2.58
C ARG A 75 -10.20 23.50 3.25
N GLY A 76 -11.33 22.86 3.56
CA GLY A 76 -12.42 23.48 4.34
C GLY A 76 -13.23 24.55 3.58
N ASN A 77 -13.10 24.61 2.26
CA ASN A 77 -13.90 25.48 1.40
C ASN A 77 -14.89 24.64 0.60
N ASP A 78 -16.19 24.86 0.85
CA ASP A 78 -17.31 24.11 0.25
C ASP A 78 -17.36 24.21 -1.28
N THR A 79 -16.87 25.30 -1.86
CA THR A 79 -16.83 25.48 -3.32
C THR A 79 -15.76 24.61 -3.96
N THR A 80 -14.61 24.43 -3.30
CA THR A 80 -13.50 23.61 -3.81
C THR A 80 -13.58 22.15 -3.39
N ALA A 81 -14.42 21.81 -2.40
CA ALA A 81 -14.54 20.45 -1.87
C ALA A 81 -14.88 19.41 -2.95
N PRO A 82 -15.87 19.62 -3.85
CA PRO A 82 -16.18 18.64 -4.90
C PRO A 82 -15.02 18.39 -5.88
N LEU A 83 -14.28 19.45 -6.23
CA LEU A 83 -13.11 19.33 -7.10
C LEU A 83 -11.99 18.57 -6.38
N ARG A 84 -11.73 18.90 -5.11
CA ARG A 84 -10.72 18.22 -4.31
C ARG A 84 -11.01 16.73 -4.14
N ASP A 85 -12.28 16.37 -3.94
CA ASP A 85 -12.71 14.98 -3.87
C ASP A 85 -12.56 14.28 -5.22
N THR A 86 -12.86 14.96 -6.33
CA THR A 86 -12.63 14.41 -7.68
C THR A 86 -11.15 14.08 -7.91
N VAL A 87 -10.23 14.99 -7.54
CA VAL A 87 -8.79 14.75 -7.65
C VAL A 87 -8.34 13.63 -6.72
N LYS A 88 -8.87 13.57 -5.48
CA LYS A 88 -8.62 12.45 -4.55
C LYS A 88 -9.03 11.11 -5.15
N GLN A 89 -10.19 11.03 -5.81
CA GLN A 89 -10.64 9.81 -6.46
C GLN A 89 -9.78 9.44 -7.68
N ALA A 90 -9.30 10.44 -8.43
CA ALA A 90 -8.36 10.21 -9.53
C ALA A 90 -7.02 9.66 -9.03
N GLU A 91 -6.46 10.24 -7.95
CA GLU A 91 -5.25 9.74 -7.29
C GLU A 91 -5.41 8.29 -6.83
N LEU A 92 -6.53 7.96 -6.19
CA LEU A 92 -6.83 6.59 -5.76
C LEU A 92 -6.90 5.61 -6.94
N LYS A 93 -7.46 6.04 -8.07
CA LYS A 93 -7.48 5.23 -9.30
C LYS A 93 -6.07 5.04 -9.88
N ALA A 94 -5.19 6.04 -9.79
CA ALA A 94 -3.80 5.91 -10.20
C ALA A 94 -3.05 4.87 -9.33
N GLU A 95 -3.28 4.87 -8.01
CA GLU A 95 -2.73 3.85 -7.10
C GLU A 95 -3.33 2.45 -7.38
N GLN A 96 -4.60 2.38 -7.78
CA GLN A 96 -5.22 1.11 -8.19
C GLN A 96 -4.56 0.53 -9.45
N VAL A 97 -4.13 1.37 -10.40
CA VAL A 97 -3.36 0.93 -11.59
C VAL A 97 -2.02 0.34 -11.17
N GLU A 98 -1.30 1.00 -10.26
CA GLU A 98 -0.04 0.46 -9.70
C GLU A 98 -0.25 -0.90 -9.03
N LEU A 99 -1.30 -1.05 -8.21
CA LEU A 99 -1.64 -2.32 -7.59
C LEU A 99 -1.98 -3.40 -8.62
N ALA A 100 -2.56 -3.05 -9.77
CA ALA A 100 -2.80 -4.00 -10.85
C ALA A 100 -1.49 -4.50 -11.48
N TRP A 101 -0.47 -3.65 -11.64
CA TRP A 101 0.85 -4.06 -12.14
C TRP A 101 1.57 -4.95 -11.14
N TRP A 102 1.51 -4.59 -9.85
CA TRP A 102 1.99 -5.47 -8.77
C TRP A 102 1.30 -6.82 -8.79
N TRP A 103 -0.01 -6.86 -8.99
CA TRP A 103 -0.74 -8.12 -9.08
C TRP A 103 -0.24 -9.00 -10.23
N GLN A 104 -0.01 -8.44 -11.43
CA GLN A 104 0.58 -9.21 -12.53
C GLN A 104 1.95 -9.77 -12.16
N ARG A 105 2.81 -8.92 -11.57
CA ARG A 105 4.14 -9.36 -11.09
C ARG A 105 4.04 -10.51 -10.09
N LEU A 106 3.10 -10.45 -9.14
CA LEU A 106 2.89 -11.50 -8.14
C LEU A 106 2.39 -12.82 -8.74
N VAL A 107 1.63 -12.75 -9.84
CA VAL A 107 1.18 -13.93 -10.58
C VAL A 107 2.34 -14.57 -11.34
N ASP A 108 3.21 -13.75 -11.94
CA ASP A 108 4.33 -14.20 -12.77
C ASP A 108 5.54 -14.71 -11.96
N ASP A 109 5.79 -14.18 -10.75
CA ASP A 109 7.02 -14.46 -9.99
C ASP A 109 7.10 -15.86 -9.38
N GLY A 110 6.14 -16.75 -9.66
CA GLY A 110 6.17 -18.14 -9.19
C GLY A 110 6.39 -18.23 -7.67
N SER A 111 5.56 -17.53 -6.90
CA SER A 111 5.76 -17.22 -5.48
C SER A 111 6.41 -18.32 -4.64
N VAL A 112 7.51 -17.99 -3.97
CA VAL A 112 8.15 -18.88 -2.99
C VAL A 112 7.46 -18.72 -1.63
N THR A 113 6.82 -19.80 -1.17
CA THR A 113 6.28 -19.89 0.19
C THR A 113 7.43 -19.94 1.19
N GLN A 114 7.46 -19.02 2.14
CA GLN A 114 8.51 -19.00 3.16
C GLN A 114 8.05 -19.78 4.39
N SER A 115 8.61 -20.97 4.58
CA SER A 115 8.30 -21.81 5.73
C SER A 115 9.13 -21.38 6.95
N GLY A 116 8.49 -21.25 8.12
CA GLY A 116 9.17 -21.09 9.41
C GLY A 116 9.24 -19.67 10.01
N LEU A 117 8.81 -18.63 9.27
CA LEU A 117 8.62 -17.30 9.85
C LEU A 117 7.15 -17.07 10.23
N SER A 118 6.91 -16.34 11.33
CA SER A 118 5.57 -15.83 11.60
C SER A 118 5.20 -14.78 10.55
N ARG A 119 3.91 -14.64 10.25
CA ARG A 119 3.40 -13.61 9.33
C ARG A 119 3.85 -12.20 9.70
N THR A 120 3.91 -11.88 11.00
CA THR A 120 4.45 -10.62 11.51
C THR A 120 5.93 -10.43 11.18
N ALA A 121 6.75 -11.47 11.33
CA ALA A 121 8.17 -11.41 10.95
C ALA A 121 8.33 -11.26 9.43
N LEU A 122 7.51 -11.98 8.66
CA LEU A 122 7.50 -11.90 7.21
C LEU A 122 7.02 -10.52 6.70
N ALA A 123 6.04 -9.91 7.35
CA ALA A 123 5.58 -8.56 7.07
C ALA A 123 6.72 -7.53 7.26
N ARG A 124 7.45 -7.60 8.38
CA ARG A 124 8.62 -6.72 8.61
C ARG A 124 9.70 -6.93 7.55
N HIS A 125 10.00 -8.18 7.21
CA HIS A 125 10.98 -8.53 6.18
C HIS A 125 10.58 -7.96 4.80
N ASN A 126 9.32 -8.16 4.40
CA ASN A 126 8.80 -7.68 3.12
C ASN A 126 8.79 -6.14 3.07
N LEU A 127 8.41 -5.47 4.16
CA LEU A 127 8.45 -4.01 4.26
C LEU A 127 9.88 -3.48 4.09
N GLY A 128 10.86 -4.07 4.80
CA GLY A 128 12.26 -3.66 4.66
C GLY A 128 12.84 -3.93 3.27
N SER A 129 12.34 -4.95 2.57
CA SER A 129 12.79 -5.28 1.22
C SER A 129 12.24 -4.32 0.16
N LEU A 130 10.94 -4.01 0.23
CA LEU A 130 10.27 -3.13 -0.74
C LEU A 130 10.42 -1.64 -0.43
N LEU A 131 10.66 -1.28 0.84
CA LEU A 131 10.75 0.09 1.31
C LEU A 131 12.00 0.24 2.21
N PRO A 132 13.22 0.20 1.64
CA PRO A 132 14.45 0.29 2.43
C PRO A 132 14.63 1.62 3.18
N GLY A 133 13.85 2.66 2.83
CA GLY A 133 13.81 3.95 3.52
C GLY A 133 12.71 4.07 4.59
N LEU A 134 11.91 3.03 4.83
CA LEU A 134 10.85 3.06 5.85
C LEU A 134 11.47 3.04 7.26
N ASP A 135 11.08 4.01 8.08
CA ASP A 135 11.50 4.06 9.48
C ASP A 135 11.08 2.78 10.25
N PRO A 136 11.97 2.15 11.03
CA PRO A 136 11.66 0.92 11.75
C PRO A 136 10.50 1.04 12.74
N ALA A 137 10.29 2.21 13.37
CA ALA A 137 9.17 2.40 14.30
C ALA A 137 7.85 2.53 13.53
N THR A 138 7.85 3.23 12.39
CA THR A 138 6.69 3.23 11.48
C THR A 138 6.38 1.83 10.95
N ALA A 139 7.39 1.05 10.54
CA ALA A 139 7.22 -0.33 10.12
C ALA A 139 6.63 -1.21 11.23
N ALA A 140 7.10 -1.05 12.48
CA ALA A 140 6.56 -1.79 13.62
C ALA A 140 5.09 -1.44 13.90
N SER A 141 4.75 -0.14 13.89
CA SER A 141 3.37 0.33 14.10
C SER A 141 2.42 -0.15 13.00
N LEU A 142 2.85 -0.13 11.74
CA LEU A 142 2.07 -0.67 10.61
C LEU A 142 1.78 -2.15 10.77
N VAL A 143 2.77 -2.93 11.20
CA VAL A 143 2.64 -4.38 11.40
C VAL A 143 1.76 -4.71 12.61
N GLU A 144 1.81 -3.90 13.67
CA GLU A 144 0.92 -4.02 14.83
C GLU A 144 -0.54 -3.77 14.43
N LEU A 145 -0.82 -2.61 13.81
CA LEU A 145 -2.16 -2.27 13.31
C LEU A 145 -2.68 -3.28 12.29
N TRP A 146 -1.80 -3.78 11.41
CA TRP A 146 -2.16 -4.85 10.49
C TRP A 146 -2.55 -6.15 11.21
N GLY A 147 -1.88 -6.46 12.32
CA GLY A 147 -2.20 -7.61 13.17
C GLY A 147 -3.59 -7.54 13.81
N GLU A 148 -4.14 -6.35 14.01
CA GLU A 148 -5.50 -6.15 14.55
C GLU A 148 -6.59 -6.47 13.51
N ILE A 149 -6.26 -6.41 12.22
CA ILE A 149 -7.19 -6.61 11.10
C ILE A 149 -7.22 -8.10 10.74
N LYS A 150 -7.96 -8.91 11.49
CA LYS A 150 -8.03 -10.38 11.32
C LYS A 150 -8.38 -10.82 9.89
N GLU A 151 -9.32 -10.11 9.25
CA GLU A 151 -9.71 -10.36 7.86
C GLU A 151 -8.54 -10.19 6.86
N ALA A 152 -7.50 -9.43 7.23
CA ALA A 152 -6.36 -9.09 6.38
C ALA A 152 -5.03 -9.73 6.83
N ASN A 153 -4.91 -10.24 8.05
CA ASN A 153 -3.70 -10.94 8.49
C ASN A 153 -3.75 -12.47 8.22
N GLY A 154 -4.87 -12.94 7.65
CA GLY A 154 -5.12 -14.31 7.24
C GLY A 154 -5.48 -15.26 8.39
N GLU A 155 -5.84 -14.74 9.57
CA GLU A 155 -6.48 -15.55 10.60
C GLU A 155 -7.87 -16.01 10.13
N PRO A 156 -8.26 -17.28 10.35
CA PRO A 156 -9.62 -17.70 10.10
C PRO A 156 -10.58 -16.91 11.00
N SER A 157 -11.62 -16.32 10.40
CA SER A 157 -12.70 -15.60 11.10
C SER A 157 -13.50 -16.52 12.03
#